data_AF-A0A960R2Z6-F1
#
_entry.id   AF-A0A960R2Z6-F1
#
_cell.length_a   1.000
_cell.length_b   1.000
_cell.length_c   1.000
_cell.angle_alpha   90.00
_cell.angle_beta   90.00
_cell.angle_gamma   90.00
#
_symmetry.space_group_name_H-M   'P 1'
#
loop_
_entity.id
_entity.type
_entity.pdbx_description
1 polymer ?
#
loop_
_entity_poly.entity_id
_entity_poly.type
_entity_poly.pdbx_seq_one_letter_code
_entity_poly.pdbx_strand_id
1 'polypeptide(L)'
;VPKPPTPSGKVATLDEALAALETADPARGEALFLANGGAGCALCHTMNGRGHDFGPDLTGAGDRFDARHLLDSMLNPNAIITEGFAMMTVTMKTGGPQTGVLREQSGLHLTLAQPGGGLVKLERNRIAKEEMHPVSMMPPFGAMLNARQLADVTAFLLSQKAAPKTGFHLQEHDDHLDISLDGRRIATYQFRHDKVLRPVWINLVTPGGRQVTRNYPPRVPDDVDPGYTAEADGIIHPHFHTGLWLGFGDVDGHDFWRNIARIEQLELAGVKASSDRLNFEVLNRLLAADGQTEVCRQRVRYELARHPSGWQLDLAAEFFNDERDFSFGDQEESGLGVRVASPLRVQGGNGRITNSLGEINGAGTWGHEAAWWDYSGSIDGVACGIFVQPHATNPRPCWGHTRDYGVMVLNPFPRQPKERREPYVKTVVKKGERFRLGYSVIVHEGAFQPPHP
;
A
#
# COMPACT_ATOMS: atom_id res chain seq x y z
N VAL A 1 -8.09 26.16 34.91
CA VAL A 1 -6.94 25.44 34.32
C VAL A 1 -6.22 24.71 35.45
N PRO A 2 -6.04 23.38 35.41
CA PRO A 2 -5.13 22.70 36.33
C PRO A 2 -3.74 23.32 36.11
N LYS A 3 -3.25 24.09 37.08
CA LYS A 3 -1.87 24.59 37.01
C LYS A 3 -0.93 23.41 37.25
N PRO A 4 0.23 23.35 36.57
CA PRO A 4 1.31 22.48 37.00
C PRO A 4 1.54 22.67 38.51
N PRO A 5 1.69 21.59 39.31
CA PRO A 5 1.98 21.74 40.72
C PRO A 5 3.29 22.52 40.88
N THR A 6 3.46 23.15 42.04
CA THR A 6 4.77 23.64 42.46
C THR A 6 5.76 22.47 42.36
N PRO A 7 6.90 22.62 41.64
CA PRO A 7 7.84 21.52 41.46
C PRO A 7 8.22 20.90 42.81
N SER A 8 7.92 19.62 43.01
CA SER A 8 8.17 18.92 44.27
C SER A 8 9.63 18.47 44.41
N GLY A 9 10.45 18.64 43.36
CA GLY A 9 11.81 18.13 43.27
C GLY A 9 11.92 16.63 42.96
N LYS A 10 10.79 15.89 42.93
CA LYS A 10 10.75 14.47 42.56
C LYS A 10 10.51 14.31 41.06
N VAL A 11 11.37 13.56 40.38
CA VAL A 11 11.20 13.18 38.96
C VAL A 11 10.22 12.01 38.88
N ALA A 12 9.17 12.15 38.08
CA ALA A 12 8.21 11.07 37.83
C ALA A 12 8.86 9.94 37.01
N THR A 13 8.55 8.68 37.33
CA THR A 13 9.05 7.51 36.58
C THR A 13 8.00 6.97 35.62
N LEU A 14 8.46 6.17 34.65
CA LEU A 14 7.59 5.50 33.68
C LEU A 14 6.56 4.60 34.37
N ASP A 15 6.99 3.80 35.36
CA ASP A 15 6.11 2.88 36.08
C ASP A 15 5.05 3.61 36.91
N GLU A 16 5.43 4.72 37.57
CA GLU A 16 4.48 5.56 38.32
C GLU A 16 3.42 6.17 37.39
N ALA A 17 3.83 6.63 36.20
CA ALA A 17 2.92 7.22 35.23
C ALA A 17 2.03 6.17 34.54
N LEU A 18 2.56 4.98 34.23
CA LEU A 18 1.77 3.85 33.72
C LEU A 18 0.72 3.41 34.73
N ALA A 19 1.07 3.27 36.00
CA ALA A 19 0.12 2.92 37.05
C ALA A 19 -0.98 4.00 37.22
N ALA A 20 -0.64 5.28 37.04
CA ALA A 20 -1.60 6.37 37.14
C ALA A 20 -2.60 6.43 35.96
N LEU A 21 -2.37 5.71 34.85
CA LEU A 21 -3.28 5.69 33.69
C LEU A 21 -4.66 5.12 34.03
N GLU A 22 -4.75 4.16 34.96
CA GLU A 22 -6.03 3.53 35.34
C GLU A 22 -7.07 4.54 35.83
N THR A 23 -6.60 5.65 36.39
CA THR A 23 -7.47 6.70 36.93
C THR A 23 -7.33 8.03 36.18
N ALA A 24 -6.58 8.07 35.09
CA ALA A 24 -6.25 9.29 34.35
C ALA A 24 -7.49 10.00 33.77
N ASP A 25 -7.41 11.33 33.67
CA ASP A 25 -8.49 12.17 33.17
C ASP A 25 -8.05 12.85 31.86
N PRO A 26 -8.59 12.44 30.69
CA PRO A 26 -8.20 13.03 29.41
C PRO A 26 -8.60 14.50 29.27
N ALA A 27 -9.64 14.98 29.96
CA ALA A 27 -10.00 16.39 29.92
C ALA A 27 -8.97 17.26 30.66
N ARG A 28 -8.36 16.74 31.74
CA ARG A 28 -7.21 17.39 32.38
C ARG A 28 -5.97 17.33 31.49
N GLY A 29 -5.77 16.22 30.79
CA GLY A 29 -4.70 16.06 29.81
C GLY A 29 -4.77 17.10 28.69
N GLU A 30 -5.97 17.29 28.12
CA GLU A 30 -6.23 18.32 27.12
C GLU A 30 -5.90 19.72 27.65
N ALA A 31 -6.36 20.04 28.86
CA ALA A 31 -6.08 21.32 29.48
C ALA A 31 -4.57 21.53 29.72
N LEU A 32 -3.84 20.50 30.16
CA LEU A 32 -2.38 20.56 30.30
C LEU A 32 -1.68 20.76 28.95
N PHE A 33 -2.17 20.11 27.89
CA PHE A 33 -1.58 20.20 26.57
C PHE A 33 -1.79 21.58 25.92
N LEU A 34 -3.03 22.11 25.94
CA LEU A 34 -3.47 23.24 25.13
C LEU A 34 -3.53 24.58 25.87
N ALA A 35 -3.64 24.60 27.20
CA ALA A 35 -3.86 25.86 27.92
C ALA A 35 -2.57 26.68 28.08
N ASN A 36 -2.71 28.00 27.99
CA ASN A 36 -1.66 28.94 28.39
C ASN A 36 -1.33 28.74 29.88
N GLY A 37 -0.07 28.42 30.18
CA GLY A 37 0.38 28.08 31.53
C GLY A 37 0.17 26.62 31.95
N GLY A 38 -0.21 25.73 31.02
CA GLY A 38 -0.19 24.27 31.18
C GLY A 38 1.22 23.68 31.05
N ALA A 39 1.33 22.47 30.50
CA ALA A 39 2.60 21.80 30.23
C ALA A 39 3.38 22.42 29.05
N GLY A 40 2.77 23.29 28.25
CA GLY A 40 3.43 23.95 27.13
C GLY A 40 3.59 23.08 25.89
N CYS A 41 2.92 21.93 25.82
CA CYS A 41 3.01 21.01 24.67
C CYS A 41 2.60 21.71 23.36
N ALA A 42 1.53 22.52 23.39
CA ALA A 42 1.05 23.27 22.22
C ALA A 42 1.99 24.41 21.74
N LEU A 43 3.01 24.78 22.53
CA LEU A 43 4.06 25.72 22.07
C LEU A 43 4.94 25.11 20.97
N CYS A 44 4.96 23.79 20.90
CA CYS A 44 5.80 23.04 19.98
C CYS A 44 5.01 22.10 19.08
N HIS A 45 3.90 21.51 19.55
CA HIS A 45 3.14 20.52 18.79
C HIS A 45 1.82 21.08 18.30
N THR A 46 1.41 20.64 17.11
CA THR A 46 0.03 20.85 16.63
C THR A 46 -0.88 19.71 17.08
N MET A 47 -2.16 20.05 17.22
CA MET A 47 -3.25 19.13 17.54
C MET A 47 -4.54 19.64 16.91
N ASN A 48 -5.08 18.92 15.92
CA ASN A 48 -6.28 19.32 15.17
C ASN A 48 -6.20 20.78 14.67
N GLY A 49 -5.04 21.18 14.15
CA GLY A 49 -4.77 22.54 13.67
C GLY A 49 -4.54 23.61 14.75
N ARG A 50 -4.50 23.25 16.03
CA ARG A 50 -4.19 24.15 17.16
C ARG A 50 -2.76 23.92 17.64
N GLY A 51 -2.05 24.98 18.02
CA GLY A 51 -0.66 24.92 18.50
C GLY A 51 0.33 25.48 17.47
N HIS A 52 1.59 25.07 17.56
CA HIS A 52 2.67 25.53 16.69
C HIS A 52 3.35 24.36 16.00
N ASP A 53 3.82 24.57 14.78
CA ASP A 53 4.53 23.56 14.00
C ASP A 53 6.04 23.69 14.24
N PHE A 54 6.51 23.22 15.40
CA PHE A 54 7.94 23.12 15.72
C PHE A 54 8.39 21.67 15.98
N GLY A 55 7.54 20.90 16.66
CA GLY A 55 7.59 19.45 16.84
C GLY A 55 6.51 18.75 16.00
N PRO A 56 6.48 17.40 15.99
CA PRO A 56 5.53 16.62 15.18
C PRO A 56 4.07 16.96 15.45
N ASP A 57 3.22 16.88 14.42
CA ASP A 57 1.76 16.91 14.59
C ASP A 57 1.29 15.68 15.37
N LEU A 58 0.56 15.92 16.47
CA LEU A 58 0.05 14.89 17.36
C LEU A 58 -1.44 14.58 17.11
N THR A 59 -2.03 15.16 16.06
CA THR A 59 -3.33 14.73 15.54
C THR A 59 -3.33 13.22 15.25
N GLY A 60 -4.34 12.50 15.71
CA GLY A 60 -4.41 11.04 15.53
C GLY A 60 -3.33 10.25 16.29
N ALA A 61 -2.68 10.81 17.31
CA ALA A 61 -1.61 10.13 18.05
C ALA A 61 -2.07 8.77 18.64
N GLY A 62 -3.34 8.65 19.04
CA GLY A 62 -3.91 7.42 19.59
C GLY A 62 -4.07 6.28 18.58
N ASP A 63 -3.92 6.56 17.29
CA ASP A 63 -3.86 5.54 16.23
C ASP A 63 -2.43 5.08 15.93
N ARG A 64 -1.43 5.88 16.33
CA ARG A 64 -0.01 5.68 15.97
C ARG A 64 0.85 5.15 17.12
N PHE A 65 0.50 5.45 18.36
CA PHE A 65 1.35 5.19 19.52
C PHE A 65 0.58 4.54 20.67
N ASP A 66 1.27 3.67 21.41
CA ASP A 66 0.75 3.14 22.67
C ASP A 66 1.11 4.04 23.87
N ALA A 67 0.52 3.74 25.02
CA ALA A 67 0.70 4.52 26.24
C ALA A 67 2.16 4.57 26.71
N ARG A 68 2.90 3.46 26.56
CA ARG A 68 4.28 3.35 27.01
C ARG A 68 5.19 4.20 26.15
N HIS A 69 5.00 4.17 24.83
CA HIS A 69 5.74 4.98 23.87
C HIS A 69 5.55 6.48 24.12
N LEU A 70 4.31 6.93 24.35
CA LEU A 70 4.01 8.34 24.62
C LEU A 70 4.64 8.81 25.94
N LEU A 71 4.54 8.00 27.00
CA LEU A 71 5.17 8.32 28.28
C LEU A 71 6.69 8.33 28.20
N ASP A 72 7.29 7.34 27.53
CA ASP A 72 8.74 7.29 27.36
C ASP A 72 9.26 8.46 26.54
N SER A 73 8.53 8.89 25.49
CA SER A 73 8.86 10.08 24.71
C SER A 73 8.84 11.36 25.55
N MET A 74 7.91 11.47 26.50
CA MET A 74 7.84 12.63 27.41
C MET A 74 8.93 12.61 28.49
N LEU A 75 9.30 11.43 28.99
CA LEU A 75 10.31 11.27 30.03
C LEU A 75 11.74 11.31 29.48
N ASN A 76 11.94 10.70 28.31
CA ASN A 76 13.23 10.42 27.68
C ASN A 76 13.25 10.90 26.20
N PRO A 77 13.07 12.21 25.93
CA PRO A 77 12.90 12.73 24.56
C PRO A 77 14.14 12.54 23.65
N ASN A 78 15.31 12.21 24.20
CA ASN A 78 16.52 11.89 23.43
C ASN A 78 16.65 10.41 23.07
N ALA A 79 15.82 9.52 23.65
CA ALA A 79 15.92 8.08 23.39
C ALA A 79 15.48 7.72 21.96
N ILE A 80 14.45 8.41 21.47
CA ILE A 80 13.92 8.25 20.11
C ILE A 80 13.58 9.65 19.57
N ILE A 81 14.33 10.12 18.58
CA ILE A 81 14.08 11.39 17.91
C ILE A 81 13.38 11.09 16.59
N THR A 82 12.16 11.61 16.40
CA THR A 82 11.42 11.47 15.14
C THR A 82 12.22 12.05 13.99
N GLU A 83 12.26 11.32 12.86
CA GLU A 83 12.94 11.77 11.64
C GLU A 83 12.45 13.17 11.23
N GLY A 84 13.39 14.05 10.87
CA GLY A 84 13.10 15.44 10.53
C GLY A 84 12.96 16.40 11.72
N PHE A 85 13.05 15.93 12.98
CA PHE A 85 12.94 16.76 14.19
C PHE A 85 14.21 16.86 15.04
N ALA A 86 15.35 16.38 14.52
CA ALA A 86 16.64 16.56 15.17
C ALA A 86 17.07 18.04 15.15
N MET A 87 17.73 18.46 16.23
CA MET A 87 18.26 19.82 16.35
C MET A 87 19.37 20.06 15.33
N MET A 88 19.34 21.23 14.70
CA MET A 88 20.36 21.71 13.78
C MET A 88 20.90 23.06 14.22
N THR A 89 22.22 23.23 14.18
CA THR A 89 22.90 24.51 14.37
C THR A 89 23.55 24.95 13.06
N VAL A 90 23.26 26.18 12.64
CA VAL A 90 23.82 26.82 11.45
C VAL A 90 24.69 27.99 11.87
N THR A 91 25.98 27.88 11.61
CA THR A 91 26.92 28.99 11.80
C THR A 91 26.90 29.85 10.55
N MET A 92 26.58 31.13 10.70
CA MET A 92 26.59 32.11 9.60
C MET A 92 28.01 32.66 9.41
N LYS A 93 28.37 33.05 8.18
CA LYS A 93 29.65 33.74 7.88
C LYS A 93 29.78 35.09 8.60
N THR A 94 28.64 35.72 8.87
CA THR A 94 28.51 36.99 9.58
C THR A 94 27.30 36.93 10.50
N GLY A 95 27.43 37.37 11.75
CA GLY A 95 26.36 37.31 12.75
C GLY A 95 26.41 36.08 13.65
N GLY A 96 25.41 35.92 14.50
CA GLY A 96 25.32 34.80 15.45
C GLY A 96 24.82 33.50 14.81
N PRO A 97 25.14 32.33 15.40
CA PRO A 97 24.61 31.04 14.96
C PRO A 97 23.08 30.99 15.10
N GLN A 98 22.44 30.19 14.23
CA GLN A 98 21.00 29.95 14.23
C GLN A 98 20.76 28.49 14.61
N THR A 99 19.86 28.25 15.56
CA THR A 99 19.51 26.89 16.01
C THR A 99 18.02 26.65 15.82
N GLY A 100 17.66 25.47 15.32
CA GLY A 100 16.28 25.08 15.09
C GLY A 100 16.16 23.69 14.49
N VAL A 101 14.95 23.36 14.03
CA VAL A 101 14.65 22.11 13.32
C VAL A 101 14.61 22.40 11.81
N LEU A 102 15.28 21.57 11.01
CA LEU A 102 15.27 21.73 9.56
C LEU A 102 13.87 21.47 8.98
N ARG A 103 13.29 22.45 8.31
CA ARG A 103 11.96 22.33 7.67
C ARG A 103 12.03 22.20 6.17
N GLU A 104 12.92 22.95 5.55
CA GLU A 104 13.05 22.97 4.10
C GLU A 104 14.52 23.17 3.73
N GLN A 105 14.95 22.48 2.68
CA GLN A 105 16.29 22.61 2.14
C GLN A 105 16.22 22.64 0.61
N SER A 106 16.77 23.69 0.01
CA SER A 106 16.94 23.82 -1.44
C SER A 106 18.39 24.20 -1.78
N GLY A 107 18.70 24.34 -3.07
CA GLY A 107 20.01 24.83 -3.52
C GLY A 107 20.31 26.29 -3.16
N LEU A 108 19.29 27.09 -2.83
CA LEU A 108 19.45 28.54 -2.54
C LEU A 108 19.25 28.86 -1.07
N HIS A 109 18.35 28.14 -0.39
CA HIS A 109 17.93 28.47 0.97
C HIS A 109 17.82 27.24 1.85
N LEU A 110 17.90 27.52 3.14
CA LEU A 110 17.65 26.59 4.23
C LEU A 110 16.66 27.23 5.20
N THR A 111 15.57 26.56 5.53
CA THR A 111 14.54 27.07 6.46
C THR A 111 14.59 26.28 7.76
N LEU A 112 14.79 26.98 8.88
CA LEU A 112 14.74 26.43 10.22
C LEU A 112 13.43 26.84 10.92
N ALA A 113 12.77 25.90 11.56
CA ALA A 113 11.77 26.21 12.58
C ALA A 113 12.46 26.49 13.92
N GLN A 114 12.11 27.62 14.53
CA GLN A 114 12.56 28.04 15.84
C GLN A 114 11.51 27.71 16.91
N PRO A 115 11.93 27.58 18.19
CA PRO A 115 10.99 27.41 19.30
C PRO A 115 9.87 28.47 19.27
N GLY A 116 8.62 28.06 19.46
CA GLY A 116 7.45 28.93 19.34
C GLY A 116 6.89 29.08 17.92
N GLY A 117 7.42 28.33 16.94
CA GLY A 117 6.86 28.21 15.58
C GLY A 117 7.32 29.28 14.59
N GLY A 118 8.30 30.11 14.95
CA GLY A 118 8.92 31.06 14.02
C GLY A 118 9.73 30.34 12.94
N LEU A 119 9.72 30.83 11.71
CA LEU A 119 10.56 30.30 10.62
C LEU A 119 11.68 31.29 10.32
N VAL A 120 12.91 30.78 10.20
CA VAL A 120 14.07 31.54 9.75
C VAL A 120 14.58 30.95 8.45
N LYS A 121 14.51 31.75 7.39
CA LYS A 121 15.06 31.40 6.08
C LYS A 121 16.47 31.95 5.95
N LEU A 122 17.43 31.06 5.73
CA LEU A 122 18.85 31.33 5.62
C LEU A 122 19.32 31.14 4.19
N GLU A 123 20.07 32.09 3.65
CA GLU A 123 20.68 31.96 2.32
C GLU A 123 21.94 31.09 2.42
N ARG A 124 22.04 30.05 1.58
CA ARG A 124 23.15 29.09 1.63
C ARG A 124 24.52 29.74 1.44
N ASN A 125 24.60 30.77 0.59
CA ASN A 125 25.85 31.50 0.35
C ASN A 125 26.36 32.26 1.61
N ARG A 126 25.51 32.48 2.62
CA ARG A 126 25.85 33.11 3.91
C ARG A 126 26.13 32.11 5.02
N ILE A 127 25.95 30.81 4.78
CA ILE A 127 26.21 29.75 5.75
C ILE A 127 27.70 29.38 5.72
N ALA A 128 28.32 29.28 6.89
CA ALA A 128 29.69 28.80 7.07
C ALA A 128 29.75 27.32 7.44
N LYS A 129 28.80 26.84 8.26
CA LYS A 129 28.75 25.45 8.73
C LYS A 129 27.33 25.05 9.13
N GLU A 130 26.97 23.79 8.84
CA GLU A 130 25.70 23.16 9.24
C GLU A 130 26.04 21.94 10.11
N GLU A 131 25.42 21.82 11.28
CA GLU A 131 25.66 20.73 12.23
C GLU A 131 24.34 20.15 12.73
N MET A 132 24.14 18.85 12.54
CA MET A 132 23.03 18.10 13.12
C MET A 132 23.45 17.52 14.47
N HIS A 133 22.60 17.65 15.47
CA HIS A 133 22.82 17.15 16.82
C HIS A 133 21.80 16.06 17.15
N PRO A 134 22.22 14.92 17.74
CA PRO A 134 21.32 13.85 18.19
C PRO A 134 20.65 14.22 19.53
N VAL A 135 20.11 15.44 19.62
CA VAL A 135 19.48 15.99 20.82
C VAL A 135 18.12 16.54 20.41
N SER A 136 17.10 16.14 21.16
CA SER A 136 15.74 16.66 21.04
C SER A 136 15.63 18.03 21.69
N MET A 137 14.86 18.92 21.06
CA MET A 137 14.48 20.21 21.67
C MET A 137 13.28 20.07 22.63
N MET A 138 12.69 18.88 22.74
CA MET A 138 11.66 18.57 23.72
C MET A 138 12.28 18.45 25.12
N PRO A 139 11.80 19.21 26.12
CA PRO A 139 12.28 19.08 27.49
C PRO A 139 11.94 17.70 28.10
N PRO A 140 12.76 17.18 29.04
CA PRO A 140 12.38 16.01 29.82
C PRO A 140 11.29 16.38 30.83
N PHE A 141 10.05 15.99 30.55
CA PHE A 141 8.88 16.44 31.32
C PHE A 141 8.74 15.76 32.69
N GLY A 142 9.49 14.70 32.97
CA GLY A 142 9.46 14.01 34.27
C GLY A 142 9.81 14.89 35.47
N ALA A 143 10.58 15.97 35.26
CA ALA A 143 10.90 16.96 36.29
C ALA A 143 9.88 18.11 36.39
N MET A 144 8.99 18.25 35.40
CA MET A 144 8.03 19.36 35.28
C MET A 144 6.59 18.93 35.58
N LEU A 145 6.27 17.66 35.35
CA LEU A 145 4.96 17.05 35.54
C LEU A 145 5.07 15.87 36.50
N ASN A 146 4.10 15.73 37.39
CA ASN A 146 4.00 14.52 38.20
C ASN A 146 3.42 13.34 37.39
N ALA A 147 3.55 12.13 37.92
CA ALA A 147 3.09 10.90 37.28
C ALA A 147 1.62 10.95 36.84
N ARG A 148 0.75 11.57 37.64
CA ARG A 148 -0.67 11.70 37.32
C ARG A 148 -0.93 12.65 36.16
N GLN A 149 -0.19 13.75 36.05
CA GLN A 149 -0.32 14.69 34.93
C GLN A 149 0.22 14.11 33.63
N LEU A 150 1.34 13.37 33.69
CA LEU A 150 1.85 12.62 32.55
C LEU A 150 0.81 11.59 32.08
N ALA A 151 0.18 10.87 33.02
CA ALA A 151 -0.88 9.94 32.71
C ALA A 151 -2.11 10.63 32.08
N ASP A 152 -2.54 11.78 32.59
CA ASP A 152 -3.65 12.55 32.01
C ASP A 152 -3.35 13.01 30.57
N VAL A 153 -2.15 13.57 30.32
CA VAL A 153 -1.72 13.99 28.97
C VAL A 153 -1.65 12.78 28.04
N THR A 154 -1.10 11.66 28.48
CA THR A 154 -1.09 10.41 27.71
C THR A 154 -2.50 9.92 27.41
N ALA A 155 -3.42 9.95 28.38
CA ALA A 155 -4.81 9.56 28.17
C ALA A 155 -5.52 10.46 27.14
N PHE A 156 -5.22 11.77 27.16
CA PHE A 156 -5.67 12.70 26.13
C PHE A 156 -5.10 12.35 24.74
N LEU A 157 -3.79 12.13 24.62
CA LEU A 157 -3.16 11.80 23.34
C LEU A 157 -3.68 10.46 22.77
N LEU A 158 -3.92 9.47 23.64
CA LEU A 158 -4.54 8.20 23.26
C LEU A 158 -6.00 8.33 22.82
N SER A 159 -6.70 9.36 23.29
CA SER A 159 -8.07 9.66 22.85
C SER A 159 -8.13 10.40 21.52
N GLN A 160 -7.01 10.95 21.04
CA GLN A 160 -6.90 11.56 19.71
C GLN A 160 -6.81 10.47 18.65
N LYS A 161 -7.97 9.90 18.31
CA LYS A 161 -8.14 8.97 17.19
C LYS A 161 -8.86 9.67 16.06
N ALA A 162 -8.46 9.40 14.82
CA ALA A 162 -9.25 9.79 13.68
C ALA A 162 -10.65 9.16 13.79
N ALA A 163 -11.66 9.86 13.28
CA ALA A 163 -12.97 9.25 13.10
C ALA A 163 -12.80 7.96 12.28
N PRO A 164 -13.48 6.85 12.63
CA PRO A 164 -13.40 5.63 11.85
C PRO A 164 -13.73 5.94 10.39
N LYS A 165 -12.77 5.73 9.49
CA LYS A 165 -13.04 5.83 8.05
C LYS A 165 -13.95 4.67 7.70
N THR A 166 -15.19 4.93 7.29
CA THR A 166 -16.16 3.89 6.92
C THR A 166 -16.30 3.79 5.42
N GLY A 167 -16.46 2.58 4.90
CA GLY A 167 -16.56 2.35 3.46
C GLY A 167 -15.23 2.42 2.72
N PHE A 168 -15.34 2.49 1.40
CA PHE A 168 -14.18 2.51 0.53
C PHE A 168 -13.52 3.89 0.50
N HIS A 169 -12.19 3.88 0.47
CA HIS A 169 -11.36 5.06 0.29
C HIS A 169 -10.24 4.73 -0.69
N LEU A 170 -9.89 5.71 -1.51
CA LEU A 170 -8.74 5.67 -2.41
C LEU A 170 -7.82 6.82 -2.06
N GLN A 171 -6.56 6.52 -1.81
CA GLN A 171 -5.49 7.49 -1.61
C GLN A 171 -4.53 7.42 -2.79
N GLU A 172 -4.29 8.55 -3.44
CA GLU A 172 -3.40 8.65 -4.59
C GLU A 172 -1.99 9.03 -4.15
N HIS A 173 -1.00 8.39 -4.75
CA HIS A 173 0.43 8.68 -4.64
C HIS A 173 1.03 8.80 -6.05
N ASP A 174 2.29 9.23 -6.14
CA ASP A 174 2.96 9.46 -7.44
C ASP A 174 3.11 8.19 -8.28
N ASP A 175 3.11 7.01 -7.66
CA ASP A 175 3.45 5.73 -8.28
C ASP A 175 2.45 4.59 -8.00
N HIS A 176 1.52 4.79 -7.07
CA HIS A 176 0.50 3.82 -6.69
C HIS A 176 -0.77 4.47 -6.14
N LEU A 177 -1.83 3.66 -6.01
CA LEU A 177 -3.06 3.99 -5.29
C LEU A 177 -3.22 3.03 -4.11
N ASP A 178 -3.53 3.56 -2.94
CA ASP A 178 -3.86 2.76 -1.75
C ASP A 178 -5.37 2.71 -1.56
N ILE A 179 -5.91 1.48 -1.52
CA ILE A 179 -7.35 1.23 -1.40
C ILE A 179 -7.64 0.70 0.00
N SER A 180 -8.54 1.35 0.71
CA SER A 180 -8.97 0.96 2.04
C SER A 180 -10.47 0.73 2.13
N LEU A 181 -10.88 -0.21 2.99
CA LEU A 181 -12.25 -0.48 3.37
C LEU A 181 -12.35 -0.44 4.90
N ASP A 182 -13.26 0.38 5.43
CA ASP A 182 -13.46 0.54 6.88
C ASP A 182 -12.16 0.87 7.65
N GLY A 183 -11.33 1.74 7.03
CA GLY A 183 -10.07 2.22 7.61
C GLY A 183 -8.90 1.25 7.47
N ARG A 184 -9.13 0.02 7.00
CA ARG A 184 -8.07 -0.95 6.71
C ARG A 184 -7.69 -0.92 5.24
N ARG A 185 -6.41 -0.79 4.94
CA ARG A 185 -5.91 -0.99 3.55
C ARG A 185 -6.16 -2.43 3.13
N ILE A 186 -6.92 -2.60 2.04
CA ILE A 186 -7.28 -3.92 1.49
C ILE A 186 -6.47 -4.29 0.25
N ALA A 187 -5.91 -3.30 -0.47
CA ALA A 187 -5.08 -3.53 -1.65
C ALA A 187 -4.27 -2.26 -2.00
N THR A 188 -3.21 -2.44 -2.77
CA THR A 188 -2.46 -1.35 -3.41
C THR A 188 -2.46 -1.59 -4.92
N TYR A 189 -2.81 -0.58 -5.72
CA TYR A 189 -2.68 -0.59 -7.17
C TYR A 189 -1.39 0.12 -7.57
N GLN A 190 -0.34 -0.63 -7.85
CA GLN A 190 0.96 -0.10 -8.29
C GLN A 190 0.93 0.11 -9.80
N PHE A 191 1.13 1.34 -10.27
CA PHE A 191 1.14 1.66 -11.71
C PHE A 191 2.50 2.16 -12.22
N ARG A 192 3.44 2.47 -11.32
CA ARG A 192 4.82 2.84 -11.67
C ARG A 192 5.79 2.17 -10.71
N HIS A 193 6.75 1.40 -11.23
CA HIS A 193 7.81 0.77 -10.43
C HIS A 193 9.06 0.55 -11.30
N ASP A 194 10.23 0.41 -10.66
CA ASP A 194 11.50 0.19 -11.35
C ASP A 194 11.60 -1.21 -11.99
N LYS A 195 11.12 -2.23 -11.27
CA LYS A 195 11.16 -3.66 -11.64
C LYS A 195 9.84 -4.24 -12.13
N VAL A 196 8.70 -3.62 -11.80
CA VAL A 196 7.38 -4.06 -12.25
C VAL A 196 6.93 -3.10 -13.33
N LEU A 197 7.05 -3.54 -14.58
CA LEU A 197 6.89 -2.66 -15.73
C LEU A 197 5.44 -2.55 -16.20
N ARG A 198 4.49 -3.02 -15.40
CA ARG A 198 3.06 -2.97 -15.69
C ARG A 198 2.24 -2.65 -14.45
N PRO A 199 1.04 -2.08 -14.61
CA PRO A 199 0.11 -1.93 -13.51
C PRO A 199 -0.28 -3.28 -12.88
N VAL A 200 -0.33 -3.31 -11.55
CA VAL A 200 -0.60 -4.52 -10.79
C VAL A 200 -1.27 -4.20 -9.45
N TRP A 201 -2.18 -5.07 -9.04
CA TRP A 201 -2.72 -5.07 -7.69
C TRP A 201 -1.84 -5.93 -6.79
N ILE A 202 -1.32 -5.36 -5.72
CA ILE A 202 -0.44 -6.02 -4.76
C ILE A 202 -1.04 -5.94 -3.36
N ASN A 203 -0.59 -6.83 -2.47
CA ASN A 203 -0.96 -6.84 -1.06
C ASN A 203 -2.48 -6.90 -0.82
N LEU A 204 -3.19 -7.73 -1.59
CA LEU A 204 -4.62 -7.96 -1.40
C LEU A 204 -4.84 -8.75 -0.10
N VAL A 205 -5.62 -8.19 0.81
CA VAL A 205 -5.98 -8.80 2.09
C VAL A 205 -7.50 -8.95 2.24
N THR A 206 -7.92 -9.92 3.05
CA THR A 206 -9.32 -10.06 3.48
C THR A 206 -9.77 -8.87 4.35
N PRO A 207 -11.08 -8.68 4.61
CA PRO A 207 -11.54 -7.70 5.60
C PRO A 207 -10.92 -7.91 7.00
N GLY A 208 -10.68 -9.16 7.39
CA GLY A 208 -9.96 -9.53 8.61
C GLY A 208 -8.46 -9.22 8.59
N GLY A 209 -7.90 -8.87 7.42
CA GLY A 209 -6.50 -8.51 7.23
C GLY A 209 -5.57 -9.66 6.90
N ARG A 210 -6.09 -10.81 6.47
CA ARG A 210 -5.27 -11.96 6.07
C ARG A 210 -4.75 -11.76 4.65
N GLN A 211 -3.46 -11.95 4.47
CA GLN A 211 -2.77 -11.78 3.19
C GLN A 211 -3.14 -12.90 2.21
N VAL A 212 -3.90 -12.60 1.16
CA VAL A 212 -4.40 -13.60 0.20
C VAL A 212 -3.49 -13.72 -1.02
N THR A 213 -2.94 -12.60 -1.50
CA THR A 213 -1.95 -12.61 -2.58
C THR A 213 -0.53 -12.69 -2.03
N ARG A 214 0.47 -13.03 -2.85
CA ARG A 214 1.87 -12.93 -2.44
C ARG A 214 2.18 -11.50 -1.94
N ASN A 215 3.00 -11.39 -0.89
CA ASN A 215 3.43 -10.09 -0.39
C ASN A 215 4.29 -9.38 -1.42
N TYR A 216 4.17 -8.06 -1.46
CA TYR A 216 5.05 -7.19 -2.21
C TYR A 216 5.60 -6.07 -1.32
N PRO A 217 6.94 -5.91 -1.22
CA PRO A 217 7.95 -6.76 -1.82
C PRO A 217 7.94 -8.20 -1.27
N PRO A 218 8.34 -9.21 -2.05
CA PRO A 218 8.39 -10.60 -1.58
C PRO A 218 9.33 -10.77 -0.39
N ARG A 219 8.87 -11.42 0.69
CA ARG A 219 9.71 -11.76 1.84
C ARG A 219 10.65 -12.93 1.49
N VAL A 220 11.88 -12.86 1.98
CA VAL A 220 12.87 -13.95 1.82
C VAL A 220 13.08 -14.64 3.16
N PRO A 221 12.99 -15.98 3.24
CA PRO A 221 12.76 -16.92 2.13
C PRO A 221 11.28 -17.17 1.79
N ASP A 222 10.35 -16.70 2.63
CA ASP A 222 8.97 -17.20 2.68
C ASP A 222 8.13 -17.01 1.40
N ASP A 223 8.35 -15.94 0.64
CA ASP A 223 7.56 -15.62 -0.54
C ASP A 223 8.27 -15.96 -1.86
N VAL A 224 9.50 -16.48 -1.78
CA VAL A 224 10.23 -17.01 -2.94
C VAL A 224 9.56 -18.30 -3.43
N ASP A 225 9.71 -18.56 -4.73
CA ASP A 225 9.20 -19.77 -5.37
C ASP A 225 9.94 -21.03 -4.87
N PRO A 226 9.25 -22.13 -4.54
CA PRO A 226 9.91 -23.35 -4.11
C PRO A 226 10.86 -23.86 -5.20
N GLY A 227 12.13 -24.04 -4.87
CA GLY A 227 13.15 -24.51 -5.81
C GLY A 227 13.66 -23.44 -6.79
N TYR A 228 13.30 -22.17 -6.62
CA TYR A 228 13.81 -21.10 -7.46
C TYR A 228 15.30 -20.84 -7.22
N THR A 229 16.06 -20.93 -8.30
CA THR A 229 17.41 -20.37 -8.42
C THR A 229 17.32 -19.11 -9.26
N ALA A 230 18.02 -18.04 -8.88
CA ALA A 230 18.01 -16.79 -9.64
C ALA A 230 18.30 -17.03 -11.13
N GLU A 231 17.45 -16.51 -12.02
CA GLU A 231 17.64 -16.66 -13.46
C GLU A 231 18.84 -15.83 -13.94
N ALA A 232 19.53 -16.32 -14.97
CA ALA A 232 20.81 -15.75 -15.45
C ALA A 232 20.65 -14.43 -16.22
N ASP A 233 19.43 -14.09 -16.62
CA ASP A 233 19.08 -12.95 -17.48
C ASP A 233 18.53 -11.73 -16.71
N GLY A 234 18.52 -11.78 -15.37
CA GLY A 234 18.00 -10.71 -14.53
C GLY A 234 16.48 -10.70 -14.39
N ILE A 235 15.78 -11.68 -14.97
CA ILE A 235 14.35 -11.91 -14.75
C ILE A 235 14.16 -12.49 -13.35
N ILE A 236 13.42 -11.77 -12.50
CA ILE A 236 13.18 -12.18 -11.11
C ILE A 236 11.74 -12.65 -10.99
N HIS A 237 11.53 -13.97 -10.90
CA HIS A 237 10.21 -14.59 -10.84
C HIS A 237 9.26 -13.99 -9.80
N PRO A 238 9.71 -13.66 -8.58
CA PRO A 238 8.90 -12.92 -7.62
C PRO A 238 8.47 -11.51 -8.04
N HIS A 239 9.18 -10.83 -8.94
CA HIS A 239 8.87 -9.47 -9.39
C HIS A 239 7.90 -9.40 -10.57
N PHE A 240 7.71 -10.48 -11.32
CA PHE A 240 6.67 -10.54 -12.35
C PHE A 240 5.49 -11.46 -11.98
N HIS A 241 5.57 -12.22 -10.89
CA HIS A 241 4.39 -12.88 -10.28
C HIS A 241 4.11 -12.26 -8.91
N THR A 242 3.51 -11.07 -8.86
CA THR A 242 3.44 -10.24 -7.64
C THR A 242 2.14 -10.40 -6.86
N GLY A 243 0.98 -10.21 -7.50
CA GLY A 243 -0.33 -10.22 -6.86
C GLY A 243 -1.43 -10.56 -7.86
N LEU A 244 -2.20 -9.57 -8.30
CA LEU A 244 -3.24 -9.71 -9.33
C LEU A 244 -2.93 -8.75 -10.50
N TRP A 245 -2.72 -9.27 -11.70
CA TRP A 245 -2.33 -8.47 -12.87
C TRP A 245 -3.02 -8.94 -14.15
N LEU A 246 -3.19 -8.02 -15.09
CA LEU A 246 -3.53 -8.36 -16.47
C LEU A 246 -2.23 -8.33 -17.28
N GLY A 247 -1.79 -9.47 -17.80
CA GLY A 247 -0.50 -9.62 -18.49
C GLY A 247 -0.61 -10.44 -19.76
N PHE A 248 0.32 -10.22 -20.70
CA PHE A 248 0.33 -10.86 -22.00
C PHE A 248 1.78 -11.14 -22.42
N GLY A 249 2.08 -12.39 -22.74
CA GLY A 249 3.41 -12.81 -23.18
C GLY A 249 3.78 -12.31 -24.58
N ASP A 250 2.78 -11.92 -25.38
CA ASP A 250 2.98 -11.28 -26.69
C ASP A 250 1.85 -10.30 -27.02
N VAL A 251 2.19 -9.03 -27.14
CA VAL A 251 1.39 -8.02 -27.84
C VAL A 251 2.28 -7.38 -28.89
N ASP A 252 2.01 -7.71 -30.15
CA ASP A 252 2.73 -7.22 -31.32
C ASP A 252 4.24 -7.53 -31.29
N GLY A 253 4.63 -8.69 -30.74
CA GLY A 253 6.04 -9.09 -30.59
C GLY A 253 6.69 -8.65 -29.27
N HIS A 254 5.93 -8.07 -28.33
CA HIS A 254 6.46 -7.54 -27.08
C HIS A 254 5.85 -8.23 -25.86
N ASP A 255 6.70 -8.58 -24.90
CA ASP A 255 6.33 -9.33 -23.70
C ASP A 255 6.05 -8.40 -22.51
N PHE A 256 4.78 -8.35 -22.10
CA PHE A 256 4.31 -7.60 -20.93
C PHE A 256 4.10 -8.51 -19.71
N TRP A 257 4.26 -9.83 -19.85
CA TRP A 257 4.15 -10.79 -18.77
C TRP A 257 5.42 -10.82 -17.91
N ARG A 258 6.58 -10.93 -18.56
CA ARG A 258 7.91 -11.10 -17.91
C ARG A 258 8.57 -9.75 -17.55
N ASN A 259 7.82 -8.65 -17.58
CA ASN A 259 8.32 -7.29 -17.34
C ASN A 259 9.46 -6.89 -18.31
N ILE A 260 9.33 -7.24 -19.59
CA ILE A 260 10.28 -6.82 -20.63
C ILE A 260 9.83 -5.50 -21.24
N ALA A 261 8.59 -5.46 -21.73
CA ALA A 261 7.94 -4.26 -22.25
C ALA A 261 7.17 -3.53 -21.13
N ARG A 262 6.93 -2.21 -21.32
CA ARG A 262 6.37 -1.34 -20.28
C ARG A 262 4.93 -0.92 -20.60
N ILE A 263 4.07 -0.97 -19.60
CA ILE A 263 2.77 -0.32 -19.59
C ILE A 263 2.87 0.92 -18.70
N GLU A 264 2.52 2.08 -19.25
CA GLU A 264 2.54 3.36 -18.54
C GLU A 264 1.13 3.89 -18.35
N GLN A 265 0.76 4.19 -17.10
CA GLN A 265 -0.47 4.91 -16.81
C GLN A 265 -0.34 6.38 -17.21
N LEU A 266 -1.30 6.83 -18.01
CA LEU A 266 -1.43 8.20 -18.51
C LEU A 266 -2.45 9.01 -17.71
N GLU A 267 -3.53 8.36 -17.25
CA GLU A 267 -4.66 9.03 -16.63
C GLU A 267 -5.29 8.16 -15.53
N LEU A 268 -5.73 8.82 -14.46
CA LEU A 268 -6.69 8.31 -13.49
C LEU A 268 -7.94 9.22 -13.56
N ALA A 269 -9.11 8.62 -13.76
CA ALA A 269 -10.36 9.35 -13.93
C ALA A 269 -11.52 8.70 -13.17
N GLY A 270 -12.58 9.49 -12.94
CA GLY A 270 -13.87 8.96 -12.48
C GLY A 270 -13.88 8.37 -11.07
N VAL A 271 -12.93 8.75 -10.20
CA VAL A 271 -12.85 8.26 -8.82
C VAL A 271 -14.12 8.62 -8.06
N LYS A 272 -14.88 7.60 -7.64
CA LYS A 272 -16.10 7.72 -6.84
C LYS A 272 -16.11 6.66 -5.75
N ALA A 273 -16.01 7.10 -4.50
CA ALA A 273 -16.00 6.23 -3.32
C ALA A 273 -17.26 6.44 -2.48
N SER A 274 -17.77 5.37 -1.87
CA SER A 274 -18.91 5.36 -0.96
C SER A 274 -18.75 4.29 0.13
N SER A 275 -19.77 4.13 0.98
CA SER A 275 -19.85 3.06 1.99
C SER A 275 -19.68 1.65 1.41
N ASP A 276 -20.14 1.45 0.18
CA ASP A 276 -20.35 0.13 -0.40
C ASP A 276 -19.63 -0.10 -1.73
N ARG A 277 -19.16 0.97 -2.39
CA ARG A 277 -18.48 0.86 -3.69
C ARG A 277 -17.32 1.85 -3.85
N LEU A 278 -16.36 1.49 -4.69
CA LEU A 278 -15.33 2.38 -5.23
C LEU A 278 -15.21 2.15 -6.73
N ASN A 279 -15.29 3.21 -7.52
CA ASN A 279 -15.14 3.16 -8.97
C ASN A 279 -14.02 4.08 -9.40
N PHE A 280 -13.22 3.65 -10.37
CA PHE A 280 -12.27 4.51 -11.08
C PHE A 280 -11.92 3.90 -12.44
N GLU A 281 -11.41 4.73 -13.35
CA GLU A 281 -10.92 4.33 -14.66
C GLU A 281 -9.46 4.76 -14.81
N VAL A 282 -8.65 3.92 -15.43
CA VAL A 282 -7.28 4.26 -15.82
C VAL A 282 -7.11 4.15 -17.33
N LEU A 283 -6.32 5.05 -17.90
CA LEU A 283 -5.83 4.95 -19.27
C LEU A 283 -4.34 4.67 -19.25
N ASN A 284 -3.95 3.63 -19.96
CA ASN A 284 -2.57 3.19 -20.11
C ASN A 284 -2.15 3.22 -21.57
N ARG A 285 -0.85 3.39 -21.83
CA ARG A 285 -0.20 3.03 -23.09
C ARG A 285 0.73 1.85 -22.90
N LEU A 286 0.70 0.91 -23.84
CA LEU A 286 1.63 -0.21 -23.92
C LEU A 286 2.75 0.19 -24.87
N LEU A 287 3.98 0.23 -24.35
CA LEU A 287 5.18 0.56 -25.10
C LEU A 287 5.91 -0.71 -25.51
N ALA A 288 6.48 -0.71 -26.70
CA ALA A 288 7.42 -1.73 -27.15
C ALA A 288 8.63 -1.83 -26.21
N ALA A 289 9.43 -2.87 -26.37
CA ALA A 289 10.64 -3.09 -25.57
C ALA A 289 11.70 -1.97 -25.71
N ASP A 290 11.59 -1.13 -26.76
CA ASP A 290 12.42 0.07 -26.92
C ASP A 290 12.04 1.22 -25.96
N GLY A 291 10.89 1.10 -25.27
CA GLY A 291 10.35 2.11 -24.35
C GLY A 291 9.87 3.39 -25.01
N GLN A 292 9.73 3.43 -26.34
CA GLN A 292 9.36 4.62 -27.11
C GLN A 292 8.15 4.37 -28.03
N THR A 293 8.10 3.20 -28.67
CA THR A 293 7.07 2.90 -29.67
C THR A 293 5.77 2.46 -28.99
N GLU A 294 4.67 3.19 -29.20
CA GLU A 294 3.35 2.79 -28.69
C GLU A 294 2.77 1.63 -29.52
N VAL A 295 2.48 0.52 -28.82
CA VAL A 295 1.86 -0.68 -29.40
C VAL A 295 0.35 -0.49 -29.47
N CYS A 296 -0.26 -0.22 -28.33
CA CYS A 296 -1.69 0.07 -28.21
C CYS A 296 -1.95 0.82 -26.89
N ARG A 297 -3.19 1.27 -26.72
CA ARG A 297 -3.69 1.80 -25.46
C ARG A 297 -4.59 0.79 -24.79
N GLN A 298 -4.68 0.90 -23.46
CA GLN A 298 -5.54 0.09 -22.62
C GLN A 298 -6.32 1.02 -21.70
N ARG A 299 -7.64 0.98 -21.77
CA ARG A 299 -8.52 1.61 -20.79
C ARG A 299 -9.06 0.53 -19.86
N VAL A 300 -8.94 0.71 -18.54
CA VAL A 300 -9.47 -0.25 -17.57
C VAL A 300 -10.40 0.46 -16.60
N ARG A 301 -11.66 0.01 -16.54
CA ARG A 301 -12.60 0.40 -15.49
C ARG A 301 -12.51 -0.61 -14.35
N TYR A 302 -12.33 -0.10 -13.14
CA TYR A 302 -12.34 -0.87 -11.91
C TYR A 302 -13.53 -0.48 -11.06
N GLU A 303 -14.20 -1.49 -10.53
CA GLU A 303 -15.28 -1.35 -9.57
C GLU A 303 -15.03 -2.30 -8.40
N LEU A 304 -14.90 -1.75 -7.21
CA LEU A 304 -14.85 -2.50 -5.97
C LEU A 304 -16.18 -2.41 -5.26
N ALA A 305 -16.60 -3.50 -4.65
CA ALA A 305 -17.83 -3.56 -3.86
C ALA A 305 -17.66 -4.45 -2.63
N ARG A 306 -18.48 -4.21 -1.60
CA ARG A 306 -18.63 -5.17 -0.50
C ARG A 306 -19.19 -6.48 -1.03
N HIS A 307 -18.71 -7.60 -0.49
CA HIS A 307 -19.23 -8.92 -0.78
C HIS A 307 -19.55 -9.64 0.55
N PRO A 308 -20.61 -10.46 0.65
CA PRO A 308 -20.96 -11.13 1.92
C PRO A 308 -19.82 -11.96 2.54
N SER A 309 -18.97 -12.56 1.69
CA SER A 309 -17.78 -13.30 2.11
C SER A 309 -16.48 -12.49 2.07
N GLY A 310 -16.52 -11.17 1.80
CA GLY A 310 -15.30 -10.38 1.65
C GLY A 310 -15.48 -9.07 0.87
N TRP A 311 -14.70 -8.89 -0.18
CA TRP A 311 -14.88 -7.79 -1.14
C TRP A 311 -14.62 -8.26 -2.57
N GLN A 312 -15.23 -7.57 -3.51
CA GLN A 312 -15.19 -7.87 -4.94
C GLN A 312 -14.45 -6.75 -5.68
N LEU A 313 -13.73 -7.12 -6.74
CA LEU A 313 -13.14 -6.25 -7.74
C LEU A 313 -13.58 -6.74 -9.12
N ASP A 314 -14.39 -5.94 -9.80
CA ASP A 314 -14.67 -6.10 -11.21
C ASP A 314 -13.71 -5.24 -12.03
N LEU A 315 -13.16 -5.81 -13.09
CA LEU A 315 -12.33 -5.09 -14.04
C LEU A 315 -12.83 -5.30 -15.47
N ALA A 316 -12.95 -4.20 -16.21
CA ALA A 316 -13.31 -4.19 -17.62
C ALA A 316 -12.25 -3.43 -18.42
N ALA A 317 -11.43 -4.16 -19.15
CA ALA A 317 -10.34 -3.67 -19.97
C ALA A 317 -10.73 -3.58 -21.45
N GLU A 318 -10.34 -2.49 -22.11
CA GLU A 318 -10.44 -2.28 -23.54
C GLU A 318 -9.05 -1.96 -24.12
N PHE A 319 -8.60 -2.75 -25.09
CA PHE A 319 -7.35 -2.55 -25.81
C PHE A 319 -7.62 -2.02 -27.21
N PHE A 320 -6.84 -1.03 -27.64
CA PHE A 320 -7.13 -0.33 -28.89
C PHE A 320 -5.94 0.43 -29.46
N ASN A 321 -5.96 0.62 -30.78
CA ASN A 321 -5.06 1.53 -31.47
C ASN A 321 -5.85 2.17 -32.63
N ASP A 322 -5.92 3.50 -32.64
CA ASP A 322 -6.72 4.25 -33.63
C ASP A 322 -5.89 4.61 -34.88
N GLU A 323 -4.61 4.24 -34.94
CA GLU A 323 -3.67 4.57 -36.01
C GLU A 323 -3.30 3.36 -36.88
N ARG A 324 -3.17 2.17 -36.27
CA ARG A 324 -2.76 0.91 -36.93
C ARG A 324 -3.39 -0.33 -36.30
N ASP A 325 -3.30 -1.45 -37.02
CA ASP A 325 -3.58 -2.79 -36.49
C ASP A 325 -2.51 -3.18 -35.45
N PHE A 326 -2.89 -4.03 -34.49
CA PHE A 326 -1.97 -4.74 -33.60
C PHE A 326 -2.50 -6.15 -33.32
N SER A 327 -1.71 -7.01 -32.67
CA SER A 327 -2.15 -8.38 -32.36
C SER A 327 -1.72 -8.85 -30.99
N PHE A 328 -2.51 -9.74 -30.39
CA PHE A 328 -2.07 -10.60 -29.30
C PHE A 328 -1.55 -11.92 -29.88
N GLY A 329 -0.38 -12.36 -29.44
CA GLY A 329 0.11 -13.70 -29.70
C GLY A 329 -0.42 -14.68 -28.65
N ASP A 330 -1.02 -15.77 -29.11
CA ASP A 330 -1.60 -16.78 -28.23
C ASP A 330 -0.49 -17.51 -27.45
N GLN A 331 -0.37 -17.26 -26.16
CA GLN A 331 0.57 -17.90 -25.23
C GLN A 331 -0.15 -18.36 -23.97
N GLU A 332 0.43 -19.30 -23.21
CA GLU A 332 -0.11 -19.69 -21.91
C GLU A 332 -0.01 -18.56 -20.87
N GLU A 333 0.95 -17.65 -21.07
CA GLU A 333 1.20 -16.48 -20.24
C GLU A 333 0.37 -15.25 -20.67
N SER A 334 -0.95 -15.41 -20.81
CA SER A 334 -1.86 -14.33 -21.22
C SER A 334 -3.16 -14.32 -20.41
N GLY A 335 -3.67 -13.14 -20.07
CA GLY A 335 -4.92 -12.94 -19.34
C GLY A 335 -4.72 -12.44 -17.92
N LEU A 336 -5.74 -12.64 -17.08
CA LEU A 336 -5.72 -12.19 -15.69
C LEU A 336 -5.00 -13.22 -14.82
N GLY A 337 -3.81 -12.85 -14.34
CA GLY A 337 -2.97 -13.66 -13.47
C GLY A 337 -3.15 -13.30 -12.00
N VAL A 338 -3.12 -14.33 -11.16
CA VAL A 338 -3.12 -14.26 -9.71
C VAL A 338 -1.92 -15.02 -9.16
N ARG A 339 -1.26 -14.44 -8.17
CA ARG A 339 -0.29 -15.10 -7.30
C ARG A 339 -0.79 -15.09 -5.87
N VAL A 340 -1.10 -16.27 -5.33
CA VAL A 340 -1.55 -16.42 -3.94
C VAL A 340 -0.37 -16.38 -2.94
N ALA A 341 -0.69 -16.01 -1.70
CA ALA A 341 0.23 -16.03 -0.57
C ALA A 341 0.77 -17.44 -0.30
N SER A 342 1.98 -17.55 0.25
CA SER A 342 2.63 -18.83 0.51
C SER A 342 1.79 -19.85 1.29
N PRO A 343 1.07 -19.47 2.37
CA PRO A 343 0.21 -20.41 3.09
C PRO A 343 -0.92 -20.99 2.24
N LEU A 344 -1.39 -20.26 1.22
CA LEU A 344 -2.50 -20.66 0.35
C LEU A 344 -2.05 -21.45 -0.88
N ARG A 345 -0.76 -21.70 -1.08
CA ARG A 345 -0.28 -22.54 -2.19
C ARG A 345 -0.72 -23.99 -1.97
N VAL A 346 -0.92 -24.73 -3.05
CA VAL A 346 -1.01 -26.20 -3.02
C VAL A 346 0.34 -26.78 -2.61
N GLN A 347 1.40 -26.34 -3.28
CA GLN A 347 2.77 -26.78 -2.98
C GLN A 347 3.34 -25.96 -1.81
N GLY A 348 3.60 -26.64 -0.70
CA GLY A 348 4.23 -26.04 0.49
C GLY A 348 3.27 -25.20 1.35
N GLY A 349 2.01 -25.07 0.97
CA GLY A 349 0.95 -24.47 1.77
C GLY A 349 -0.13 -25.49 2.13
N ASN A 350 -1.31 -24.99 2.50
CA ASN A 350 -2.50 -25.79 2.81
C ASN A 350 -3.66 -25.55 1.83
N GLY A 351 -3.39 -24.86 0.72
CA GLY A 351 -4.42 -24.46 -0.22
C GLY A 351 -4.75 -25.49 -1.28
N ARG A 352 -5.75 -25.14 -2.08
CA ARG A 352 -6.31 -25.94 -3.15
C ARG A 352 -6.79 -25.03 -4.28
N ILE A 353 -6.63 -25.48 -5.50
CA ILE A 353 -7.27 -24.85 -6.68
C ILE A 353 -8.52 -25.65 -7.00
N THR A 354 -9.64 -24.99 -7.23
CA THR A 354 -10.88 -25.61 -7.74
C THR A 354 -11.44 -24.80 -8.89
N ASN A 355 -12.26 -25.43 -9.73
CA ASN A 355 -12.98 -24.76 -10.81
C ASN A 355 -14.45 -25.19 -10.88
N SER A 356 -15.20 -24.56 -11.79
CA SER A 356 -16.63 -24.84 -11.99
C SER A 356 -16.96 -26.26 -12.47
N LEU A 357 -15.96 -27.04 -12.88
CA LEU A 357 -16.13 -28.45 -13.29
C LEU A 357 -15.90 -29.43 -12.13
N GLY A 358 -15.55 -28.93 -10.94
CA GLY A 358 -15.20 -29.76 -9.78
C GLY A 358 -13.78 -30.33 -9.85
N GLU A 359 -12.96 -29.84 -10.77
CA GLU A 359 -11.57 -30.27 -10.92
C GLU A 359 -10.69 -29.61 -9.85
N ILE A 360 -9.58 -30.26 -9.52
CA ILE A 360 -8.77 -29.90 -8.35
C ILE A 360 -7.29 -29.79 -8.73
N ASN A 361 -6.64 -28.73 -8.24
CA ASN A 361 -5.20 -28.45 -8.35
C ASN A 361 -4.70 -28.39 -9.80
N GLY A 362 -3.41 -28.13 -9.99
CA GLY A 362 -2.81 -27.97 -11.31
C GLY A 362 -3.04 -29.18 -12.22
N ALA A 363 -2.98 -30.39 -11.66
CA ALA A 363 -3.21 -31.62 -12.41
C ALA A 363 -4.62 -31.73 -13.03
N GLY A 364 -5.64 -31.16 -12.38
CA GLY A 364 -7.02 -31.20 -12.86
C GLY A 364 -7.48 -29.91 -13.56
N THR A 365 -6.91 -28.76 -13.22
CA THR A 365 -7.43 -27.45 -13.67
C THR A 365 -6.60 -26.81 -14.78
N TRP A 366 -5.36 -27.28 -15.01
CA TRP A 366 -4.50 -26.70 -16.02
C TRP A 366 -4.96 -27.07 -17.44
N GLY A 367 -5.05 -26.07 -18.32
CA GLY A 367 -5.39 -26.26 -19.72
C GLY A 367 -6.88 -26.47 -20.00
N HIS A 368 -7.73 -26.46 -18.97
CA HIS A 368 -9.16 -26.75 -19.07
C HIS A 368 -9.97 -25.45 -19.10
N GLU A 369 -11.04 -25.42 -19.88
CA GLU A 369 -12.02 -24.33 -19.89
C GLU A 369 -13.00 -24.51 -18.74
N ALA A 370 -13.26 -23.45 -17.98
CA ALA A 370 -14.21 -23.44 -16.88
C ALA A 370 -14.83 -22.05 -16.72
N ALA A 371 -15.98 -21.97 -16.03
CA ALA A 371 -16.69 -20.71 -15.79
C ALA A 371 -16.02 -19.86 -14.71
N TRP A 372 -15.29 -20.48 -13.78
CA TRP A 372 -14.58 -19.80 -12.69
C TRP A 372 -13.51 -20.71 -12.08
N TRP A 373 -12.58 -20.09 -11.34
CA TRP A 373 -11.59 -20.76 -10.51
C TRP A 373 -11.53 -20.11 -9.12
N ASP A 374 -11.24 -20.92 -8.12
CA ASP A 374 -10.94 -20.48 -6.75
C ASP A 374 -9.62 -21.07 -6.28
N TYR A 375 -8.77 -20.24 -5.71
CA TYR A 375 -7.53 -20.66 -5.05
C TYR A 375 -7.59 -20.23 -3.58
N SER A 376 -7.85 -21.20 -2.71
CA SER A 376 -8.18 -20.97 -1.31
C SER A 376 -7.57 -22.01 -0.38
N GLY A 377 -7.51 -21.67 0.91
CA GLY A 377 -6.93 -22.48 1.98
C GLY A 377 -7.29 -21.91 3.34
N SER A 378 -6.38 -21.96 4.30
CA SER A 378 -6.58 -21.34 5.61
C SER A 378 -5.35 -20.57 6.10
N ILE A 379 -5.58 -19.42 6.70
CA ILE A 379 -4.56 -18.59 7.36
C ILE A 379 -5.03 -18.35 8.80
N ASP A 380 -4.18 -18.71 9.77
CA ASP A 380 -4.49 -18.65 11.20
C ASP A 380 -5.81 -19.36 11.57
N GLY A 381 -6.03 -20.53 10.96
CA GLY A 381 -7.22 -21.36 11.19
C GLY A 381 -8.51 -20.86 10.54
N VAL A 382 -8.47 -19.75 9.78
CA VAL A 382 -9.64 -19.19 9.10
C VAL A 382 -9.53 -19.41 7.60
N ALA A 383 -10.60 -19.96 7.02
CA ALA A 383 -10.72 -20.16 5.58
C ALA A 383 -10.65 -18.81 4.85
N CYS A 384 -9.85 -18.74 3.78
CA CYS A 384 -9.76 -17.56 2.92
C CYS A 384 -9.15 -17.91 1.57
N GLY A 385 -9.32 -17.02 0.59
CA GLY A 385 -8.79 -17.24 -0.75
C GLY A 385 -9.19 -16.16 -1.74
N ILE A 386 -8.95 -16.47 -2.99
CA ILE A 386 -9.27 -15.59 -4.12
C ILE A 386 -9.98 -16.39 -5.22
N PHE A 387 -11.19 -15.93 -5.51
CA PHE A 387 -12.03 -16.43 -6.58
C PHE A 387 -11.90 -15.51 -7.79
N VAL A 388 -11.86 -16.10 -8.98
CA VAL A 388 -11.79 -15.37 -10.25
C VAL A 388 -12.77 -15.97 -11.25
N GLN A 389 -13.59 -15.11 -11.84
CA GLN A 389 -14.56 -15.45 -12.87
C GLN A 389 -14.35 -14.55 -14.10
N PRO A 390 -14.12 -15.11 -15.30
CA PRO A 390 -14.15 -14.34 -16.54
C PRO A 390 -15.56 -13.82 -16.80
N HIS A 391 -15.66 -12.61 -17.34
CA HIS A 391 -16.95 -12.06 -17.74
C HIS A 391 -17.48 -12.80 -18.98
N ALA A 392 -18.80 -13.05 -19.02
CA ALA A 392 -19.44 -13.80 -20.10
C ALA A 392 -19.32 -13.12 -21.49
N THR A 393 -19.00 -11.82 -21.53
CA THR A 393 -18.77 -11.07 -22.77
C THR A 393 -17.32 -11.13 -23.25
N ASN A 394 -16.45 -11.93 -22.62
CA ASN A 394 -15.12 -12.17 -23.15
C ASN A 394 -15.22 -12.82 -24.54
N PRO A 395 -14.32 -12.51 -25.48
CA PRO A 395 -14.42 -13.00 -26.86
C PRO A 395 -14.39 -14.53 -26.98
N ARG A 396 -13.87 -15.22 -25.97
CA ARG A 396 -13.74 -16.67 -25.89
C ARG A 396 -13.90 -17.12 -24.44
N PRO A 397 -14.33 -18.38 -24.20
CA PRO A 397 -14.17 -19.02 -22.91
C PRO A 397 -12.70 -18.93 -22.46
N CYS A 398 -12.48 -18.68 -21.17
CA CYS A 398 -11.14 -18.75 -20.62
C CYS A 398 -10.78 -20.19 -20.26
N TRP A 399 -9.50 -20.52 -20.36
CA TRP A 399 -8.93 -21.72 -19.76
C TRP A 399 -7.92 -21.37 -18.68
N GLY A 400 -7.67 -22.30 -17.75
CA GLY A 400 -6.79 -22.07 -16.61
C GLY A 400 -5.34 -22.43 -16.91
N HIS A 401 -4.41 -21.47 -16.87
CA HIS A 401 -2.99 -21.77 -16.66
C HIS A 401 -2.73 -21.75 -15.16
N THR A 402 -2.94 -22.90 -14.52
CA THR A 402 -2.82 -23.07 -13.07
C THR A 402 -1.56 -23.85 -12.70
N ARG A 403 -0.93 -23.49 -11.58
CA ARG A 403 0.28 -24.12 -11.05
C ARG A 403 0.20 -24.23 -9.54
N ASP A 404 0.54 -25.42 -9.03
CA ASP A 404 0.48 -25.74 -7.60
C ASP A 404 1.41 -24.87 -6.74
N TYR A 405 2.45 -24.28 -7.32
CA TYR A 405 3.32 -23.34 -6.63
C TYR A 405 2.68 -21.96 -6.36
N GLY A 406 1.46 -21.69 -6.83
CA GLY A 406 0.68 -20.52 -6.41
C GLY A 406 0.24 -19.56 -7.51
N VAL A 407 0.41 -19.92 -8.80
CA VAL A 407 -0.04 -19.09 -9.93
C VAL A 407 -1.33 -19.66 -10.52
N MET A 408 -2.25 -18.76 -10.88
CA MET A 408 -3.46 -19.06 -11.62
C MET A 408 -3.71 -17.95 -12.63
N VAL A 409 -3.85 -18.29 -13.90
CA VAL A 409 -4.11 -17.33 -14.99
C VAL A 409 -5.34 -17.76 -15.76
N LEU A 410 -6.29 -16.84 -15.94
CA LEU A 410 -7.50 -17.11 -16.71
C LEU A 410 -7.34 -16.51 -18.11
N ASN A 411 -7.04 -17.41 -19.05
CA ASN A 411 -6.53 -17.08 -20.36
C ASN A 411 -7.63 -17.08 -21.43
N PRO A 412 -7.94 -15.94 -22.07
CA PRO A 412 -8.99 -15.82 -23.09
C PRO A 412 -8.49 -16.11 -24.53
N PHE A 413 -7.26 -16.61 -24.69
CA PHE A 413 -6.66 -16.89 -25.99
C PHE A 413 -6.62 -18.39 -26.27
N PRO A 414 -6.70 -18.81 -27.54
CA PRO A 414 -6.58 -20.22 -27.92
C PRO A 414 -5.37 -20.92 -27.31
N ARG A 415 -5.59 -22.11 -26.77
CA ARG A 415 -4.48 -22.96 -26.31
C ARG A 415 -3.71 -23.50 -27.50
N GLN A 416 -2.38 -23.39 -27.46
CA GLN A 416 -1.54 -23.96 -28.51
C GLN A 416 -1.33 -25.47 -28.33
N PRO A 417 -1.21 -26.25 -29.43
CA PRO A 417 -0.90 -27.69 -29.35
C PRO A 417 0.49 -27.99 -28.78
N LYS A 418 1.44 -27.04 -28.88
CA LYS A 418 2.78 -27.12 -28.30
C LYS A 418 3.14 -25.77 -27.70
N GLU A 419 3.48 -25.74 -26.42
CA GLU A 419 3.93 -24.53 -25.71
C GLU A 419 5.24 -24.00 -26.32
N ARG A 420 5.37 -22.66 -26.37
CA ARG A 420 6.60 -21.93 -26.70
C ARG A 420 7.21 -22.19 -28.08
N ARG A 421 6.41 -22.43 -29.13
CA ARG A 421 6.93 -22.47 -30.51
C ARG A 421 6.22 -21.48 -31.40
N GLU A 422 6.97 -20.47 -31.84
CA GLU A 422 6.59 -19.63 -32.97
C GLU A 422 6.36 -20.49 -34.24
N PRO A 423 5.46 -20.06 -35.15
CA PRO A 423 4.68 -18.81 -35.10
C PRO A 423 3.41 -18.94 -34.24
N TYR A 424 3.14 -17.92 -33.42
CA TYR A 424 1.92 -17.89 -32.61
C TYR A 424 0.67 -17.71 -33.49
N VAL A 425 -0.45 -18.32 -33.09
CA VAL A 425 -1.75 -17.88 -33.59
C VAL A 425 -1.98 -16.46 -33.08
N LYS A 426 -2.34 -15.54 -33.98
CA LYS A 426 -2.49 -14.12 -33.68
C LYS A 426 -3.97 -13.75 -33.60
N THR A 427 -4.37 -13.17 -32.48
CA THR A 427 -5.65 -12.44 -32.39
C THR A 427 -5.40 -11.00 -32.82
N VAL A 428 -5.70 -10.68 -34.08
CA VAL A 428 -5.54 -9.34 -34.66
C VAL A 428 -6.69 -8.42 -34.23
N VAL A 429 -6.34 -7.20 -33.82
CA VAL A 429 -7.29 -6.11 -33.54
C VAL A 429 -7.10 -5.05 -34.61
N LYS A 430 -8.15 -4.75 -35.38
CA LYS A 430 -8.05 -3.78 -36.47
C LYS A 430 -7.97 -2.35 -35.94
N LYS A 431 -7.35 -1.47 -36.71
CA LYS A 431 -7.34 -0.02 -36.47
C LYS A 431 -8.75 0.48 -36.13
N GLY A 432 -8.87 1.14 -34.98
CA GLY A 432 -10.13 1.71 -34.48
C GLY A 432 -11.05 0.71 -33.75
N GLU A 433 -10.78 -0.59 -33.83
CA GLU A 433 -11.52 -1.60 -33.07
C GLU A 433 -11.05 -1.67 -31.61
N ARG A 434 -11.89 -2.26 -30.76
CA ARG A 434 -11.66 -2.43 -29.32
C ARG A 434 -11.71 -3.90 -28.98
N PHE A 435 -10.61 -4.44 -28.46
CA PHE A 435 -10.60 -5.78 -27.86
C PHE A 435 -10.92 -5.68 -26.38
N ARG A 436 -11.94 -6.40 -25.92
CA ARG A 436 -12.48 -6.25 -24.56
C ARG A 436 -12.24 -7.50 -23.74
N LEU A 437 -11.82 -7.32 -22.49
CA LEU A 437 -11.69 -8.38 -21.49
C LEU A 437 -12.33 -7.90 -20.18
N GLY A 438 -13.09 -8.77 -19.54
CA GLY A 438 -13.72 -8.53 -18.25
C GLY A 438 -13.50 -9.69 -17.30
N TYR A 439 -13.36 -9.38 -16.01
CA TYR A 439 -13.23 -10.37 -14.95
C TYR A 439 -13.84 -9.83 -13.65
N SER A 440 -14.34 -10.75 -12.83
CA SER A 440 -14.72 -10.51 -11.44
C SER A 440 -13.77 -11.28 -10.53
N VAL A 441 -13.28 -10.61 -9.48
CA VAL A 441 -12.39 -11.17 -8.47
C VAL A 441 -13.02 -10.98 -7.12
N ILE A 442 -13.11 -12.04 -6.31
CA ILE A 442 -13.57 -11.96 -4.92
C ILE A 442 -12.45 -12.40 -4.00
N VAL A 443 -12.01 -11.49 -3.12
CA VAL A 443 -11.11 -11.82 -2.02
C VAL A 443 -11.99 -12.17 -0.83
N HIS A 444 -11.98 -13.46 -0.45
CA HIS A 444 -12.94 -14.00 0.51
C HIS A 444 -12.30 -14.49 1.81
N GLU A 445 -13.10 -14.48 2.87
CA GLU A 445 -12.81 -14.97 4.21
C GLU A 445 -14.04 -15.67 4.79
N GLY A 446 -13.82 -16.76 5.52
CA GLY A 446 -14.87 -17.60 6.07
C GLY A 446 -15.45 -18.56 5.04
N ALA A 447 -16.71 -18.97 5.25
CA ALA A 447 -17.41 -19.84 4.32
C ALA A 447 -17.65 -19.10 3.00
N PHE A 448 -16.98 -19.54 1.95
CA PHE A 448 -17.20 -19.10 0.58
C PHE A 448 -17.66 -20.28 -0.25
N GLN A 449 -18.84 -20.16 -0.86
CA GLN A 449 -19.37 -21.14 -1.78
C GLN A 449 -19.43 -20.47 -3.16
N PRO A 450 -18.58 -20.89 -4.11
CA PRO A 450 -18.64 -20.41 -5.48
C PRO A 450 -20.05 -20.61 -6.07
N PRO A 451 -20.49 -19.73 -6.98
CA PRO A 451 -21.74 -19.93 -7.69
C PRO A 451 -21.72 -21.27 -8.44
N HIS A 452 -22.85 -21.98 -8.43
CA HIS A 452 -23.01 -23.16 -9.28
C HIS A 452 -22.92 -22.74 -10.76
N PRO A 453 -22.33 -23.59 -11.63
CA PRO A 453 -22.12 -23.28 -13.04
C PRO A 453 -23.39 -22.95 -13.81
#